data_AF-A0A662DWN3-F1
#
_entry.id   AF-A0A662DWN3-F1
#
_cell.length_a   1.000
_cell.length_b   1.000
_cell.length_c   1.000
_cell.angle_alpha   90.00
_cell.angle_beta   90.00
_cell.angle_gamma   90.00
#
_symmetry.space_group_name_H-M   'P 1'
#
loop_
_entity.id
_entity.type
_entity.pdbx_description
1 polymer ?
#
loop_
_entity_poly.entity_id
_entity_poly.type
_entity_poly.pdbx_seq_one_letter_code
_entity_poly.pdbx_strand_id
1 'polypeptide(L)'
;MTDQKARLSCEVVKTDASRRLVFGHLIVCKINGEDYHDTDGSNVPEDVMLDAALSWAKSVKPADVMHEGDDVGTHPFLFPMTTEVAKAFGIDDPKKTGLMIAQQVDAATFERFESGELKGFSVEGGGGVEFI
;
A
#
# COMPACT_ATOMS: atom_id res chain seq x y z
N MET A 1 -26.72 -0.41 10.08
CA MET A 1 -25.90 0.76 9.76
C MET A 1 -24.76 0.24 8.93
N THR A 2 -24.68 0.62 7.67
CA THR A 2 -23.79 0.01 6.68
C THR A 2 -22.39 0.55 6.91
N ASP A 3 -21.44 -0.31 7.29
CA ASP A 3 -20.02 0.01 7.33
C ASP A 3 -19.54 0.35 5.91
N GLN A 4 -19.55 1.64 5.60
CA GLN A 4 -18.97 2.15 4.37
C GLN A 4 -17.45 2.21 4.60
N LYS A 5 -16.79 1.08 4.34
CA LYS A 5 -15.33 0.94 4.34
C LYS A 5 -14.74 2.06 3.48
N ALA A 6 -13.93 2.92 4.09
CA ALA A 6 -13.15 3.91 3.38
C ALA A 6 -12.34 3.16 2.32
N ARG A 7 -12.54 3.50 1.04
CA ARG A 7 -11.65 3.02 -0.01
C ARG A 7 -10.45 3.93 0.06
N LEU A 8 -9.35 3.43 0.61
CA LEU A 8 -8.09 4.15 0.61
C LEU A 8 -7.31 3.63 -0.58
N SER A 9 -7.37 4.36 -1.70
CA SER A 9 -6.82 3.99 -3.00
C SER A 9 -5.56 3.11 -2.98
N CYS A 10 -5.79 1.83 -3.28
CA CYS A 10 -4.76 0.87 -3.67
C CYS A 10 -4.70 0.78 -5.20
N GLU A 11 -3.52 1.02 -5.78
CA GLU A 11 -3.30 0.96 -7.22
C GLU A 11 -2.12 0.05 -7.53
N VAL A 12 -2.38 -1.08 -8.20
CA VAL A 12 -1.33 -1.90 -8.81
C VAL A 12 -0.76 -1.16 -10.03
N VAL A 13 0.56 -0.94 -10.02
CA VAL A 13 1.28 -0.21 -11.08
C VAL A 13 2.13 -1.13 -11.94
N LYS A 14 2.66 -2.22 -11.38
CA LYS A 14 3.55 -3.16 -12.09
C LYS A 14 3.57 -4.53 -11.42
N THR A 15 3.76 -5.58 -12.20
CA THR A 15 4.13 -6.91 -11.73
C THR A 15 5.55 -7.31 -12.19
N ASP A 16 6.22 -8.19 -11.44
CA ASP A 16 7.46 -8.86 -11.82
C ASP A 16 7.26 -10.37 -11.65
N ALA A 17 6.97 -11.06 -12.76
CA ALA A 17 6.71 -12.48 -12.78
C ALA A 17 7.89 -13.33 -12.31
N SER A 18 9.14 -12.89 -12.56
CA SER A 18 10.33 -13.66 -12.18
C SER A 18 10.51 -13.78 -10.66
N ARG A 19 9.98 -12.79 -9.93
CA ARG A 19 10.06 -12.71 -8.47
C ARG A 19 8.69 -12.82 -7.79
N ARG A 20 7.59 -12.85 -8.57
CA ARG A 20 6.20 -12.74 -8.11
C ARG A 20 5.97 -11.52 -7.22
N LEU A 21 6.51 -10.38 -7.65
CA LEU A 21 6.32 -9.11 -6.97
C LEU A 21 5.19 -8.32 -7.64
N VAL A 22 4.35 -7.70 -6.83
CA VAL A 22 3.33 -6.75 -7.26
C VAL A 22 3.66 -5.41 -6.62
N PHE A 23 3.84 -4.38 -7.45
CA PHE A 23 4.23 -3.03 -7.07
C PHE A 23 3.05 -2.07 -7.23
N GLY A 24 2.94 -1.10 -6.34
CA GLY A 24 1.90 -0.10 -6.45
C GLY A 24 1.93 0.97 -5.37
N HIS A 25 0.83 1.72 -5.29
CA HIS A 25 0.54 2.63 -4.19
C HIS A 25 -0.45 1.93 -3.25
N LEU A 26 -0.09 1.82 -1.99
CA LEU A 26 -1.00 1.42 -0.91
C LEU A 26 -1.89 2.60 -0.50
N ILE A 27 -1.33 3.82 -0.55
CA ILE A 27 -2.04 5.08 -0.29
C ILE A 27 -1.56 6.10 -1.32
N VAL A 28 -2.48 6.86 -1.92
CA VAL A 28 -2.18 8.06 -2.69
C VAL A 28 -2.59 9.29 -1.86
N CYS A 29 -1.63 10.20 -1.60
CA CYS A 29 -1.85 11.43 -0.85
C CYS A 29 -2.11 12.62 -1.79
N LYS A 30 -1.31 12.75 -2.85
CA LYS A 30 -1.42 13.84 -3.82
C LYS A 30 -1.29 13.33 -5.25
N ILE A 31 -1.91 14.04 -6.19
CA ILE A 31 -1.70 13.89 -7.64
C ILE A 31 -1.29 15.25 -8.20
N ASN A 32 -0.15 15.30 -8.91
CA ASN A 32 0.41 16.53 -9.48
C ASN A 32 0.54 17.69 -8.46
N GLY A 33 0.89 17.38 -7.21
CA GLY A 33 1.05 18.35 -6.13
C GLY A 33 -0.25 18.78 -5.43
N GLU A 34 -1.42 18.40 -5.94
CA GLU A 34 -2.72 18.68 -5.33
C GLU A 34 -3.21 17.52 -4.47
N ASP A 35 -3.95 17.83 -3.39
CA ASP A 35 -4.52 16.80 -2.51
C ASP A 35 -5.45 15.87 -3.29
N TYR A 36 -5.20 14.57 -3.15
CA TYR A 36 -6.02 13.55 -3.80
C TYR A 36 -7.20 13.17 -2.91
N HIS A 37 -8.39 13.16 -3.47
CA HIS A 37 -9.59 12.65 -2.82
C HIS A 37 -10.04 11.38 -3.53
N ASP A 38 -10.29 10.30 -2.77
CA ASP A 38 -10.87 9.08 -3.32
C ASP A 38 -12.34 9.31 -3.71
N THR A 39 -12.95 8.30 -4.33
CA THR A 39 -14.34 8.24 -4.75
C THR A 39 -15.35 8.49 -3.64
N ASP A 40 -14.98 8.26 -2.37
CA ASP A 40 -15.79 8.57 -1.19
C ASP A 40 -15.53 9.98 -0.61
N GLY A 41 -14.63 10.75 -1.23
CA GLY A 41 -14.24 12.09 -0.81
C GLY A 41 -13.17 12.12 0.28
N SER A 42 -12.71 10.97 0.79
CA SER A 42 -11.64 10.91 1.77
C SER A 42 -10.31 11.33 1.17
N ASN A 43 -9.49 12.01 1.98
CA ASN A 43 -8.11 12.36 1.66
C ASN A 43 -7.23 11.88 2.81
N VAL A 44 -6.06 11.35 2.48
CA VAL A 44 -5.03 11.02 3.46
C VAL A 44 -3.85 11.98 3.29
N PRO A 45 -3.66 12.92 4.21
CA PRO A 45 -2.48 13.79 4.23
C PRO A 45 -1.17 12.99 4.35
N GLU A 46 -0.07 13.54 3.81
CA GLU A 46 1.23 12.86 3.78
C GLU A 46 1.81 12.57 5.17
N ASP A 47 1.60 13.47 6.14
CA ASP A 47 2.04 13.30 7.53
C ASP A 47 1.25 12.21 8.25
N VAL A 48 -0.08 12.19 8.07
CA VAL A 48 -0.95 11.13 8.60
C VAL A 48 -0.58 9.77 8.00
N MET A 49 -0.32 9.72 6.69
CA MET A 49 0.17 8.51 6.03
C MET A 49 1.52 8.07 6.61
N LEU A 50 2.46 9.00 6.80
CA LEU A 50 3.79 8.67 7.30
C LEU A 50 3.76 8.12 8.73
N ASP A 51 2.95 8.72 9.60
CA ASP A 51 2.74 8.24 10.96
C ASP A 51 2.12 6.84 10.97
N ALA A 52 1.13 6.61 10.11
CA ALA A 52 0.48 5.31 9.99
C ALA A 52 1.44 4.24 9.42
N ALA A 53 2.22 4.58 8.40
CA ALA A 53 3.25 3.71 7.83
C ALA A 53 4.34 3.36 8.86
N LEU A 54 4.78 4.34 9.66
CA LEU A 54 5.75 4.14 10.73
C LEU A 54 5.18 3.27 11.86
N SER A 55 3.93 3.49 12.25
CA SER A 55 3.23 2.68 13.24
C SER A 55 3.13 1.23 12.76
N TRP A 56 2.72 1.03 11.51
CA TRP A 56 2.61 -0.29 10.91
C TRP A 56 3.99 -0.98 10.79
N ALA A 57 5.02 -0.26 10.34
CA ALA A 57 6.39 -0.79 10.27
C ALA A 57 6.92 -1.24 11.64
N LYS A 58 6.48 -0.60 12.73
CA LYS A 58 6.80 -1.03 14.11
C LYS A 58 5.98 -2.25 14.56
N SER A 59 4.80 -2.48 13.97
CA SER A 59 3.92 -3.60 14.33
C SER A 59 4.24 -4.90 13.61
N VAL A 60 4.82 -4.86 12.40
CA VAL A 60 5.14 -6.08 11.63
C VAL A 60 6.30 -6.88 12.27
N LYS A 61 5.95 -8.03 12.87
CA LYS A 61 6.74 -9.28 12.89
C LYS A 61 6.23 -10.19 11.72
N PRO A 62 6.76 -11.40 11.41
CA PRO A 62 6.53 -12.04 10.10
C PRO A 62 5.04 -12.30 9.79
N ALA A 63 4.72 -12.49 8.51
CA ALA A 63 3.35 -12.58 8.02
C ALA A 63 2.81 -14.01 8.16
N ASP A 64 1.78 -14.17 9.00
CA ASP A 64 1.15 -15.46 9.34
C ASP A 64 -0.33 -15.45 8.93
N VAL A 65 -0.93 -16.61 8.68
CA VAL A 65 -2.37 -16.71 8.35
C VAL A 65 -3.20 -16.59 9.64
N MET A 66 -4.04 -15.55 9.76
CA MET A 66 -5.16 -15.48 10.73
C MET A 66 -4.77 -15.63 12.22
N HIS A 67 -3.57 -15.20 12.66
CA HIS A 67 -3.05 -15.45 14.02
C HIS A 67 -3.00 -16.95 14.42
N GLU A 68 -3.19 -17.88 13.47
CA GLU A 68 -3.10 -19.33 13.63
C GLU A 68 -2.54 -19.96 12.33
N GLY A 69 -1.25 -20.26 12.32
CA GLY A 69 -0.62 -20.99 11.21
C GLY A 69 0.85 -20.67 11.01
N ASP A 70 1.50 -21.38 10.09
CA ASP A 70 2.88 -21.14 9.68
C ASP A 70 2.99 -19.88 8.81
N ASP A 71 4.10 -19.15 8.93
CA ASP A 71 4.43 -17.96 8.14
C ASP A 71 4.27 -18.23 6.62
N VAL A 72 3.46 -17.43 5.91
CA VAL A 72 3.15 -17.63 4.48
C VAL A 72 3.74 -16.56 3.55
N GLY A 73 4.46 -15.56 4.07
CA GLY A 73 4.97 -14.48 3.23
C GLY A 73 6.04 -13.60 3.85
N THR A 74 6.65 -12.75 3.02
CA THR A 74 7.70 -11.80 3.43
C THR A 74 7.12 -10.42 3.75
N HIS A 75 7.82 -9.68 4.61
CA HIS A 75 7.59 -8.26 4.88
C HIS A 75 7.44 -7.46 3.56
N PRO A 76 6.36 -6.69 3.36
CA PRO A 76 6.24 -5.83 2.19
C PRO A 76 7.35 -4.78 2.19
N PHE A 77 7.88 -4.50 1.00
CA PHE A 77 8.78 -3.38 0.82
C PHE A 77 7.92 -2.11 0.80
N LEU A 78 7.95 -1.37 1.89
CA LEU A 78 7.29 -0.08 1.98
C LEU A 78 8.29 1.05 1.72
N PHE A 79 7.85 2.03 0.96
CA PHE A 79 8.59 3.27 0.76
C PHE A 79 7.62 4.46 0.80
N PRO A 80 7.65 5.29 1.85
CA PRO A 80 6.87 6.52 1.88
C PRO A 80 7.48 7.53 0.92
N MET A 81 6.76 7.86 -0.15
CA MET A 81 7.13 8.88 -1.12
C MET A 81 6.31 10.14 -0.88
N THR A 82 6.62 10.87 0.19
CA THR A 82 6.05 12.20 0.45
C THR A 82 6.72 13.25 -0.45
N THR A 83 6.16 14.46 -0.52
CA THR A 83 6.76 15.58 -1.27
C THR A 83 8.17 15.88 -0.78
N GLU A 84 8.39 15.91 0.54
CA GLU A 84 9.71 16.17 1.14
C GLU A 84 10.69 15.02 0.92
N VAL A 85 10.23 13.76 0.98
CA VAL A 85 11.09 12.60 0.66
C VAL A 85 11.49 12.64 -0.82
N ALA A 86 10.55 12.85 -1.74
CA ALA A 86 10.83 12.94 -3.17
C ALA A 86 11.90 14.00 -3.46
N LYS A 87 11.74 15.20 -2.90
CA LYS A 87 12.73 16.29 -2.98
C LYS A 87 14.10 15.89 -2.45
N ALA A 88 14.17 15.21 -1.30
CA ALA A 88 15.43 14.75 -0.71
C ALA A 88 16.16 13.71 -1.60
N PHE A 89 15.42 12.92 -2.37
CA PHE A 89 15.96 11.98 -3.36
C PHE A 89 16.25 12.60 -4.73
N GLY A 90 16.01 13.91 -4.92
CA GLY A 90 16.18 14.59 -6.20
C GLY A 90 15.11 14.23 -7.23
N ILE A 91 13.92 13.85 -6.77
CA ILE A 91 12.75 13.61 -7.61
C ILE A 91 11.93 14.89 -7.60
N ASP A 92 12.07 15.68 -8.66
CA ASP A 92 11.29 16.91 -8.86
C ASP A 92 9.88 16.58 -9.38
N ASP A 93 8.89 17.33 -8.89
CA ASP A 93 7.49 17.29 -9.31
C ASP A 93 6.91 15.86 -9.46
N PRO A 94 6.91 15.05 -8.38
CA PRO A 94 6.36 13.70 -8.45
C PRO A 94 4.88 13.75 -8.85
N LYS A 95 4.52 12.97 -9.88
CA LYS A 95 3.11 12.88 -10.35
C LYS A 95 2.16 12.37 -9.28
N LYS A 96 2.64 11.53 -8.37
CA LYS A 96 1.91 11.00 -7.22
C LYS A 96 2.83 10.99 -6.01
N THR A 97 2.27 11.30 -4.85
CA THR A 97 2.90 11.07 -3.54
C THR A 97 2.02 10.15 -2.72
N GLY A 98 2.62 9.47 -1.74
CA GLY A 98 1.92 8.50 -0.91
C GLY A 98 2.79 7.34 -0.48
N LEU A 99 2.17 6.23 -0.06
CA LEU A 99 2.86 5.03 0.38
C LEU A 99 3.01 4.06 -0.78
N MET A 100 4.25 3.86 -1.25
CA MET A 100 4.54 2.83 -2.24
C MET A 100 4.76 1.48 -1.55
N ILE A 101 4.30 0.42 -2.20
CA ILE A 101 4.39 -0.95 -1.71
C ILE A 101 4.92 -1.89 -2.81
N ALA A 102 5.70 -2.88 -2.40
CA ALA A 102 5.86 -4.11 -3.15
C ALA A 102 5.54 -5.32 -2.25
N GLN A 103 4.69 -6.21 -2.74
CA GLN A 103 4.32 -7.45 -2.04
C GLN A 103 4.75 -8.64 -2.88
N GLN A 104 5.41 -9.61 -2.25
CA GLN A 104 5.63 -10.92 -2.84
C GLN A 104 4.46 -11.82 -2.48
N VAL A 105 3.91 -12.53 -3.48
CA VAL A 105 2.78 -13.44 -3.28
C VAL A 105 3.08 -14.83 -3.84
N ASP A 106 2.28 -15.82 -3.44
CA ASP A 106 2.35 -17.16 -4.02
C ASP A 106 1.93 -17.17 -5.49
N ALA A 107 2.18 -18.29 -6.19
CA ALA A 107 1.92 -18.38 -7.62
C ALA A 107 0.43 -18.24 -7.99
N ALA A 108 -0.48 -18.84 -7.21
CA ALA A 108 -1.91 -18.81 -7.49
C ALA A 108 -2.47 -17.40 -7.29
N THR A 109 -2.04 -16.69 -6.25
CA THR A 109 -2.39 -15.28 -6.02
C THR A 109 -1.80 -14.37 -7.10
N PHE A 110 -0.56 -14.64 -7.53
CA PHE A 110 0.09 -13.87 -8.60
C PHE A 110 -0.68 -13.94 -9.92
N GLU A 111 -1.15 -15.13 -10.34
CA GLU A 111 -1.94 -15.30 -11.56
C GLU A 111 -3.22 -14.45 -11.57
N ARG A 112 -3.83 -14.21 -10.40
CA ARG A 112 -5.02 -13.37 -10.26
C ARG A 112 -4.72 -11.87 -10.40
N PHE A 113 -3.49 -11.44 -10.08
CA PHE A 113 -3.04 -10.09 -10.42
C PHE A 113 -2.75 -9.96 -11.92
N GLU A 114 -2.09 -10.94 -12.53
CA GLU A 114 -1.82 -10.95 -13.97
C GLU A 114 -3.10 -11.00 -14.82
N SER A 115 -4.13 -11.72 -14.36
CA SER A 115 -5.43 -11.76 -15.03
C SER A 115 -6.24 -10.46 -14.85
N GLY A 116 -5.81 -9.57 -13.95
CA GLY A 116 -6.53 -8.35 -13.59
C GLY A 116 -7.76 -8.59 -12.70
N GLU A 117 -7.94 -9.80 -12.17
CA GLU A 117 -8.96 -10.11 -11.16
C GLU A 117 -8.71 -9.31 -9.88
N LEU A 118 -7.45 -9.25 -9.42
CA LEU A 118 -7.01 -8.43 -8.29
C LEU A 118 -6.42 -7.12 -8.78
N LYS A 119 -6.87 -6.00 -8.18
CA LYS A 119 -6.49 -4.62 -8.60
C LYS A 119 -5.98 -3.74 -7.47
N GLY A 120 -6.00 -4.23 -6.24
CA GLY A 120 -5.61 -3.51 -5.04
C GLY A 120 -4.84 -4.40 -4.08
N PHE A 121 -4.33 -3.80 -3.02
CA PHE A 121 -3.56 -4.45 -1.97
C PHE A 121 -4.44 -4.55 -0.73
N SER A 122 -4.20 -5.56 0.10
CA SER A 122 -4.70 -5.62 1.46
C SER A 122 -3.51 -5.86 2.37
N VAL A 123 -3.37 -5.04 3.41
CA VAL A 123 -2.29 -5.16 4.39
C VAL A 123 -2.92 -5.24 5.77
N GLU A 124 -2.84 -6.41 6.40
CA GLU A 124 -3.32 -6.58 7.77
C GLU A 124 -2.51 -5.69 8.73
N GLY A 125 -3.22 -4.95 9.58
CA GLY A 125 -2.66 -4.07 10.59
C GLY A 125 -2.96 -4.60 11.99
N GLY A 126 -1.95 -5.14 12.67
CA GLY A 126 -2.02 -5.47 14.09
C GLY A 126 -2.09 -4.19 14.92
N GLY A 127 -3.26 -3.56 15.01
CA GLY A 127 -3.47 -2.33 15.78
C GLY A 127 -4.43 -1.33 15.16
N GLY A 128 -5.67 -1.73 14.88
CA GLY A 128 -6.80 -0.80 14.68
C GLY A 128 -6.78 0.08 13.43
N VAL A 129 -5.82 -0.08 12.52
CA VAL A 129 -5.82 0.58 11.21
C VAL A 129 -5.72 -0.52 10.15
N GLU A 130 -6.86 -0.88 9.57
CA GLU A 130 -6.94 -1.75 8.39
C GLU A 130 -6.76 -0.89 7.14
N PHE A 131 -5.78 -1.24 6.30
CA PHE A 131 -5.67 -0.72 4.95
C PHE A 131 -6.33 -1.75 4.02
N ILE A 132 -7.54 -1.46 3.56
CA ILE A 132 -8.37 -2.32 2.69
C ILE A 132 -8.43 -1.74 1.27
#